data_AF-A0A6J6L8C0-F1
#
_entry.id   AF-A0A6J6L8C0-F1
#
_cell.length_a   1.000
_cell.length_b   1.000
_cell.length_c   1.000
_cell.angle_alpha   90.00
_cell.angle_beta   90.00
_cell.angle_gamma   90.00
#
_symmetry.space_group_name_H-M   'P 1'
#
loop_
_entity.id
_entity.type
_entity.pdbx_description
1 polymer ?
#
loop_
_entity_poly.entity_id
_entity_poly.type
_entity_poly.pdbx_seq_one_letter_code
_entity_poly.pdbx_strand_id
1 'polypeptide(L)'
;MASNSLTYGIAAPSKFATDFTPAPGGVRKGSFYGFVPNTLLSSGFGLTDPTQASSLMSIARTSSTTATGTDTVTWASWDEATNGTAGQFVSITDITFSAPKFQMSRKVTTVAKGKSRTKTAILTDVGVTLAKGEKATIKIAKSSSKICSVSGSKVKAKKKAGTCSYTVTVKNKKGKKVAAKTKSGSFTVS
;
A
#
# COMPACT_ATOMS: atom_id res chain seq x y z
N MET A 1 14.24 -3.37 8.31
CA MET A 1 13.50 -2.13 8.56
C MET A 1 12.46 -2.48 9.62
N ALA A 2 12.43 -1.76 10.74
CA ALA A 2 11.32 -1.88 11.67
C ALA A 2 10.03 -1.58 10.89
N SER A 3 9.02 -2.45 11.01
CA SER A 3 7.73 -2.18 10.41
C SER A 3 7.08 -1.07 11.21
N ASN A 4 7.23 0.17 10.77
CA ASN A 4 6.50 1.27 11.35
C ASN A 4 5.00 0.99 11.16
N SER A 5 4.24 1.15 12.23
CA SER A 5 2.80 0.95 12.22
C SER A 5 2.14 2.07 12.98
N LEU A 6 0.99 2.49 12.47
CA LEU A 6 0.20 3.56 13.05
C LEU A 6 -1.17 3.01 13.34
N THR A 7 -1.58 3.11 14.61
CA THR A 7 -2.84 2.56 15.10
C THR A 7 -3.77 3.70 15.45
N TYR A 8 -4.98 3.67 14.91
CA TYR A 8 -6.05 4.60 15.25
C TYR A 8 -7.25 3.82 15.77
N GLY A 9 -7.87 4.34 16.83
CA GLY A 9 -9.10 3.80 17.39
C GLY A 9 -10.17 4.88 17.43
N ILE A 10 -11.41 4.50 17.13
CA ILE A 10 -12.58 5.37 17.32
C ILE A 10 -13.58 4.62 18.18
N ALA A 11 -14.01 5.27 19.27
CA ALA A 11 -15.16 4.84 20.03
C ALA A 11 -16.35 5.72 19.61
N ALA A 12 -17.34 5.13 18.96
CA ALA A 12 -18.63 5.81 18.81
C ALA A 12 -19.34 5.82 20.17
N PRO A 13 -19.93 6.95 20.61
CA PRO A 13 -20.80 6.95 21.77
C PRO A 13 -21.94 5.95 21.54
N SER A 14 -22.21 5.08 22.51
CA SER A 14 -23.34 4.12 22.45
C SER A 14 -24.69 4.80 22.21
N LYS A 15 -24.78 6.12 22.43
CA LYS A 15 -25.98 6.95 22.27
C LYS A 15 -26.11 7.72 20.96
N PHE A 16 -25.17 7.61 20.01
CA PHE A 16 -25.37 8.13 18.64
C PHE A 16 -26.37 7.26 17.82
N ALA A 17 -27.08 6.36 18.49
CA ALA A 17 -27.73 5.18 17.94
C ALA A 17 -29.26 5.15 18.10
N THR A 18 -29.87 6.11 18.81
CA THR A 18 -31.33 6.14 19.00
C THR A 18 -32.10 6.49 17.74
N ASP A 19 -31.47 7.23 16.81
CA ASP A 19 -32.18 7.86 15.70
C ASP A 19 -32.03 7.09 14.38
N PHE A 20 -31.34 5.94 14.40
CA PHE A 20 -31.08 5.11 13.21
C PHE A 20 -31.32 3.63 13.53
N THR A 21 -32.58 3.20 13.58
CA THR A 21 -32.93 1.79 13.77
C THR A 21 -32.76 1.06 12.43
N PRO A 22 -31.74 0.18 12.25
CA PRO A 22 -31.72 -0.66 11.06
C PRO A 22 -32.95 -1.58 11.06
N ALA A 23 -33.38 -2.03 9.88
CA ALA A 23 -34.42 -3.04 9.75
C ALA A 23 -34.12 -4.26 10.65
N PRO A 24 -35.14 -5.01 11.11
CA PRO A 24 -34.93 -6.17 12.00
C PRO A 24 -33.85 -7.11 11.46
N GLY A 25 -32.77 -7.32 12.24
CA GLY A 25 -31.60 -8.12 11.84
C GLY A 25 -30.46 -7.37 11.13
N GLY A 26 -30.61 -6.07 10.86
CA GLY A 26 -29.59 -5.25 10.21
C GLY A 26 -28.45 -4.83 11.16
N VAL A 27 -27.21 -4.93 10.69
CA VAL A 27 -26.03 -4.47 11.43
C VAL A 27 -25.76 -3.00 11.12
N ARG A 28 -25.54 -2.19 12.16
CA ARG A 28 -25.19 -0.76 12.03
C ARG A 28 -23.79 -0.61 11.44
N LYS A 29 -23.67 0.20 10.39
CA LYS A 29 -22.43 0.41 9.63
C LYS A 29 -22.05 1.89 9.61
N GLY A 30 -20.76 2.16 9.65
CA GLY A 30 -20.19 3.51 9.59
C GLY A 30 -18.98 3.60 8.67
N SER A 31 -18.43 4.80 8.59
CA SER A 31 -17.22 5.11 7.80
C SER A 31 -16.20 5.84 8.67
N PHE A 32 -14.93 5.51 8.47
CA PHE A 32 -13.79 6.22 9.02
C PHE A 32 -13.05 6.95 7.91
N TYR A 33 -12.70 8.20 8.17
CA TYR A 33 -11.92 9.04 7.27
C TYR A 33 -10.63 9.48 7.96
N GLY A 34 -9.51 9.36 7.26
CA GLY A 34 -8.19 9.69 7.79
C GLY A 34 -7.37 10.49 6.79
N PHE A 35 -6.64 11.48 7.31
CA PHE A 35 -5.68 12.26 6.55
C PHE A 35 -4.27 11.72 6.84
N VAL A 36 -3.59 11.18 5.82
CA VAL A 36 -2.20 10.70 5.91
C VAL A 36 -1.27 11.62 5.11
N PRO A 37 -0.45 12.46 5.76
CA PRO A 37 0.49 13.34 5.06
C PRO A 37 1.53 12.56 4.24
N ASN A 38 1.94 13.11 3.10
CA ASN A 38 2.98 12.51 2.27
C ASN A 38 4.32 12.41 3.00
N THR A 39 4.62 13.37 3.90
CA THR A 39 5.82 13.34 4.75
C THR A 39 5.85 12.11 5.64
N LEU A 40 4.73 11.75 6.26
CA LEU A 40 4.60 10.53 7.08
C LEU A 40 4.76 9.26 6.24
N LEU A 41 4.16 9.21 5.04
CA LEU A 41 4.34 8.07 4.13
C LEU A 41 5.80 7.89 3.71
N SER A 42 6.51 8.99 3.47
CA SER A 42 7.91 8.96 3.07
C SER A 42 8.87 8.67 4.23
N SER A 43 8.83 9.43 5.32
CA SER A 43 9.77 9.27 6.44
C SER A 43 9.38 8.13 7.37
N GLY A 44 8.08 8.00 7.67
CA GLY A 44 7.53 6.98 8.55
C GLY A 44 7.41 5.62 7.87
N PHE A 45 6.95 5.55 6.62
CA PHE A 45 6.74 4.26 5.95
C PHE A 45 7.72 3.98 4.82
N GLY A 46 8.64 4.90 4.52
CA GLY A 46 9.69 4.70 3.51
C GLY A 46 9.18 4.70 2.07
N LEU A 47 8.01 5.29 1.78
CA LEU A 47 7.51 5.40 0.41
C LEU A 47 8.30 6.48 -0.32
N THR A 48 9.00 6.08 -1.38
CA THR A 48 9.70 7.02 -2.28
C THR A 48 8.74 7.83 -3.14
N ASP A 49 7.53 7.32 -3.33
CA ASP A 49 6.44 7.98 -4.05
C ASP A 49 5.15 7.74 -3.27
N PRO A 50 4.69 8.73 -2.47
CA PRO A 50 3.49 8.62 -1.66
C PRO A 50 2.20 8.34 -2.44
N THR A 51 2.14 8.66 -3.74
CA THR A 51 0.94 8.37 -4.55
C THR A 51 0.74 6.86 -4.77
N GLN A 52 1.69 6.02 -4.34
CA GLN A 52 1.61 4.56 -4.40
C GLN A 52 1.03 3.94 -3.12
N ALA A 53 0.53 4.76 -2.18
CA ALA A 53 0.02 4.28 -0.90
C ALA A 53 -1.01 3.15 -1.05
N SER A 54 -1.99 3.27 -1.96
CA SER A 54 -2.99 2.22 -2.20
C SER A 54 -2.39 0.85 -2.56
N SER A 55 -1.23 0.86 -3.23
CA SER A 55 -0.55 -0.36 -3.66
C SER A 55 0.40 -0.88 -2.58
N LEU A 56 1.11 0.01 -1.88
CA LEU A 56 2.21 -0.34 -0.97
C LEU A 56 1.83 -0.36 0.51
N MET A 57 0.68 0.17 0.88
CA MET A 57 0.18 0.21 2.25
C MET A 57 -0.99 -0.75 2.45
N SER A 58 -1.07 -1.30 3.65
CA SER A 58 -2.19 -2.10 4.14
C SER A 58 -2.82 -1.38 5.31
N ILE A 59 -4.14 -1.43 5.41
CA ILE A 59 -4.89 -1.03 6.60
C ILE A 59 -5.78 -2.20 6.96
N ALA A 60 -5.64 -2.71 8.18
CA ALA A 60 -6.39 -3.84 8.66
C ALA A 60 -6.97 -3.54 10.05
N ARG A 61 -8.17 -4.05 10.30
CA ARG A 61 -8.77 -4.03 11.64
C ARG A 61 -7.98 -4.95 12.57
N THR A 62 -7.66 -4.47 13.77
CA THR A 62 -6.87 -5.22 14.76
C THR A 62 -7.62 -5.56 16.03
N SER A 63 -8.77 -4.94 16.29
CA SER A 63 -9.65 -5.31 17.41
C SER A 63 -11.08 -5.55 16.95
N SER A 64 -11.45 -6.82 16.89
CA SER A 64 -12.80 -7.38 17.14
C SER A 64 -12.92 -8.75 16.45
N THR A 65 -13.21 -9.81 17.22
CA THR A 65 -13.56 -11.14 16.72
C THR A 65 -15.05 -11.28 16.38
N THR A 66 -15.85 -10.25 16.70
CA THR A 66 -17.30 -10.21 16.50
C THR A 66 -17.73 -9.23 15.40
N ALA A 67 -16.77 -8.58 14.74
CA ALA A 67 -17.04 -7.69 13.61
C ALA A 67 -17.56 -8.51 12.42
N THR A 68 -18.75 -8.15 11.95
CA THR A 68 -19.31 -8.59 10.67
C THR A 68 -19.06 -7.48 9.63
N GLY A 69 -18.80 -7.83 8.38
CA GLY A 69 -18.56 -6.86 7.28
C GLY A 69 -17.19 -6.99 6.61
N THR A 70 -17.09 -6.49 5.38
CA THR A 70 -15.83 -6.43 4.60
C THR A 70 -15.36 -4.99 4.57
N ASP A 71 -14.45 -4.63 5.48
CA ASP A 71 -13.83 -3.31 5.54
C ASP A 71 -13.27 -2.94 4.16
N THR A 72 -13.81 -1.88 3.55
CA THR A 72 -13.36 -1.43 2.23
C THR A 72 -12.49 -0.19 2.39
N VAL A 73 -11.20 -0.35 2.08
CA VAL A 73 -10.20 0.72 2.19
C VAL A 73 -9.99 1.37 0.82
N THR A 74 -10.20 2.68 0.75
CA THR A 74 -9.95 3.49 -0.44
C THR A 74 -8.97 4.61 -0.13
N TRP A 75 -8.22 5.02 -1.16
CA TRP A 75 -7.21 6.07 -1.07
C TRP A 75 -7.46 7.08 -2.17
N ALA A 76 -7.42 8.37 -1.82
CA ALA A 76 -7.45 9.47 -2.78
C ALA A 76 -6.35 10.46 -2.44
N SER A 77 -5.61 10.95 -3.44
CA SER A 77 -4.61 11.99 -3.20
C SER A 77 -5.28 13.36 -3.07
N TRP A 78 -4.72 14.22 -2.22
CA TRP A 78 -5.03 15.65 -2.20
C TRP A 78 -3.76 16.48 -2.37
N ASP A 79 -3.91 17.72 -2.79
CA ASP A 79 -2.80 18.65 -3.00
C ASP A 79 -2.58 19.64 -1.86
N GLU A 80 -1.35 20.16 -1.83
CA GLU A 80 -0.92 21.17 -0.87
C GLU A 80 -1.61 22.51 -1.07
N ALA A 81 -1.93 22.86 -2.32
CA ALA A 81 -2.56 24.13 -2.68
C ALA A 81 -3.87 24.38 -1.92
N THR A 82 -4.62 23.31 -1.64
CA THR A 82 -5.91 23.40 -0.95
C THR A 82 -5.81 23.13 0.56
N ASN A 83 -4.80 22.37 1.01
CA ASN A 83 -4.79 21.77 2.36
C ASN A 83 -3.54 22.11 3.20
N GLY A 84 -2.64 22.96 2.71
CA GLY A 84 -1.39 23.33 3.39
C GLY A 84 -0.33 22.23 3.45
N THR A 85 -0.68 21.01 3.05
CA THR A 85 0.25 19.87 2.85
C THR A 85 -0.35 18.91 1.83
N ALA A 86 0.47 18.24 1.02
CA ALA A 86 0.00 17.16 0.15
C ALA A 86 -0.07 15.83 0.91
N GLY A 87 -1.03 14.98 0.58
CA GLY A 87 -1.25 13.73 1.31
C GLY A 87 -2.23 12.79 0.65
N GLN A 88 -2.65 11.79 1.43
CA GLN A 88 -3.59 10.75 1.02
C GLN A 88 -4.78 10.70 1.99
N PHE A 89 -5.99 10.85 1.44
CA PHE A 89 -7.26 10.65 2.11
C PHE A 89 -7.59 9.17 2.09
N VAL A 90 -7.78 8.61 3.28
CA VAL A 90 -8.18 7.23 3.48
C VAL A 90 -9.63 7.21 3.89
N SER A 91 -10.43 6.39 3.21
CA SER A 91 -11.79 6.07 3.63
C SER A 91 -11.91 4.57 3.88
N ILE A 92 -12.38 4.21 5.07
CA ILE A 92 -12.72 2.84 5.44
C ILE A 92 -14.24 2.81 5.65
N THR A 93 -14.96 2.09 4.81
CA THR A 93 -16.43 1.97 4.89
C THR A 93 -16.83 0.58 5.35
N ASP A 94 -18.12 0.40 5.61
CA ASP A 94 -18.72 -0.87 6.04
C ASP A 94 -18.31 -1.30 7.46
N ILE A 95 -17.92 -0.33 8.29
CA ILE A 95 -17.42 -0.59 9.64
C ILE A 95 -18.58 -0.89 10.57
N THR A 96 -18.59 -2.07 11.20
CA THR A 96 -19.53 -2.37 12.28
C THR A 96 -19.03 -1.86 13.63
N PHE A 97 -19.93 -1.24 14.40
CA PHE A 97 -19.62 -0.49 15.61
C PHE A 97 -19.45 -1.41 16.83
N SER A 98 -18.21 -1.82 17.09
CA SER A 98 -17.74 -2.28 18.41
C SER A 98 -16.28 -1.86 18.57
N ALA A 99 -16.05 -0.61 18.96
CA ALA A 99 -14.71 0.00 19.17
C ALA A 99 -13.63 -0.46 18.15
N PRO A 100 -13.83 -0.20 16.85
CA PRO A 100 -12.88 -0.64 15.83
C PRO A 100 -11.51 0.05 16.02
N LYS A 101 -10.44 -0.76 15.99
CA LYS A 101 -9.07 -0.28 15.84
C LYS A 101 -8.55 -0.72 14.49
N PHE A 102 -7.93 0.21 13.78
CA PHE A 102 -7.25 -0.05 12.51
C PHE A 102 -5.76 0.21 12.66
N GLN A 103 -4.96 -0.68 12.10
CA GLN A 103 -3.52 -0.52 12.01
C GLN A 103 -3.14 -0.36 10.54
N MET A 104 -2.44 0.73 10.25
CA MET A 104 -1.79 0.96 8.97
C MET A 104 -0.36 0.47 9.02
N SER A 105 0.05 -0.29 8.00
CA SER A 105 1.39 -0.84 7.86
C SER A 105 1.81 -0.90 6.39
N ARG A 106 3.13 -0.95 6.15
CA ARG A 106 3.63 -1.18 4.78
C ARG A 106 3.43 -2.65 4.43
N LYS A 107 3.01 -2.93 3.20
CA LYS A 107 3.06 -4.29 2.64
C LYS A 107 4.52 -4.71 2.53
N VAL A 108 4.93 -5.65 3.37
CA VAL A 108 6.28 -6.20 3.34
C VAL A 108 6.26 -7.48 2.52
N THR A 109 7.08 -7.54 1.48
CA THR A 109 7.36 -8.81 0.82
C THR A 109 8.77 -9.28 1.16
N THR A 110 8.88 -10.55 1.53
CA THR A 110 10.14 -11.20 1.86
C THR A 110 10.44 -12.29 0.85
N VAL A 111 11.71 -12.39 0.44
CA VAL A 111 12.20 -13.35 -0.54
C VAL A 111 13.39 -14.08 0.06
N ALA A 112 13.32 -15.41 0.11
CA ALA A 112 14.43 -16.19 0.60
C ALA A 112 15.68 -16.00 -0.28
N LYS A 113 16.86 -16.00 0.35
CA LYS A 113 18.16 -15.96 -0.34
C LYS A 113 18.22 -16.95 -1.51
N GLY A 114 18.72 -16.51 -2.65
CA GLY A 114 18.86 -17.33 -3.85
C GLY A 114 17.57 -17.56 -4.65
N LYS A 115 16.39 -17.24 -4.09
CA LYS A 115 15.11 -17.30 -4.81
C LYS A 115 14.93 -16.08 -5.70
N SER A 116 13.87 -16.09 -6.51
CA SER A 116 13.59 -15.04 -7.48
C SER A 116 12.13 -14.63 -7.43
N ARG A 117 11.86 -13.36 -7.72
CA ARG A 117 10.51 -12.87 -8.01
C ARG A 117 10.31 -12.72 -9.50
N THR A 118 9.13 -13.09 -9.96
CA THR A 118 8.73 -12.89 -11.35
C THR A 118 8.48 -11.41 -11.60
N LYS A 119 8.66 -10.98 -12.85
CA LYS A 119 8.27 -9.63 -13.27
C LYS A 119 6.81 -9.33 -12.95
N THR A 120 5.90 -10.27 -13.18
CA THR A 120 4.47 -10.11 -12.86
C THR A 120 4.26 -9.81 -11.38
N ALA A 121 4.88 -10.57 -10.47
CA ALA A 121 4.75 -10.32 -9.03
C ALA A 121 5.28 -8.94 -8.64
N ILE A 122 6.41 -8.53 -9.21
CA ILE A 122 6.98 -7.18 -8.99
C ILE A 122 6.04 -6.08 -9.46
N LEU A 123 5.38 -6.26 -10.62
CA LEU A 123 4.41 -5.30 -11.13
C LEU A 123 3.16 -5.22 -10.22
N THR A 124 2.68 -6.36 -9.75
CA THR A 124 1.55 -6.43 -8.80
C THR A 124 1.87 -5.69 -7.51
N ASP A 125 3.07 -5.86 -6.95
CA ASP A 125 3.46 -5.18 -5.70
C ASP A 125 3.35 -3.66 -5.80
N VAL A 126 3.70 -3.10 -6.96
CA VAL A 126 3.68 -1.65 -7.21
C VAL A 126 2.42 -1.17 -7.93
N GLY A 127 1.41 -2.03 -8.06
CA GLY A 127 0.11 -1.70 -8.66
C GLY A 127 0.16 -1.37 -10.17
N VAL A 128 1.10 -1.93 -10.91
CA VAL A 128 1.27 -1.67 -12.35
C VAL A 128 0.58 -2.74 -13.19
N THR A 129 -0.41 -2.33 -13.98
CA THR A 129 -1.04 -3.16 -15.02
C THR A 129 -0.58 -2.73 -16.41
N LEU A 130 -0.15 -3.70 -17.23
CA LEU A 130 0.30 -3.46 -18.60
C LEU A 130 -0.88 -3.59 -19.58
N ALA A 131 -1.09 -2.56 -20.39
CA ALA A 131 -2.01 -2.61 -21.52
C ALA A 131 -1.37 -3.34 -22.71
N LYS A 132 -2.19 -3.71 -23.70
CA LYS A 132 -1.73 -4.43 -24.91
C LYS A 132 -0.59 -3.67 -25.61
N GLY A 133 0.58 -4.31 -25.69
CA GLY A 133 1.78 -3.79 -26.34
C GLY A 133 2.64 -2.85 -25.49
N GLU A 134 2.29 -2.64 -24.22
CA GLU A 134 3.21 -2.02 -23.26
C GLU A 134 4.25 -3.04 -22.77
N LYS A 135 5.44 -2.54 -22.44
CA LYS A 135 6.54 -3.34 -21.87
C LYS A 135 7.06 -2.67 -20.61
N ALA A 136 7.12 -3.40 -19.51
CA ALA A 136 7.83 -2.96 -18.31
C ALA A 136 9.32 -3.34 -18.34
N THR A 137 10.16 -2.52 -17.77
CA THR A 137 11.57 -2.81 -17.46
C THR A 137 11.80 -2.57 -15.98
N ILE A 138 12.54 -3.47 -15.33
CA ILE A 138 12.89 -3.34 -13.90
C ILE A 138 14.36 -2.94 -13.82
N LYS A 139 14.67 -1.92 -13.02
CA LYS A 139 16.03 -1.49 -12.72
C LYS A 139 16.26 -1.61 -11.22
N ILE A 140 17.33 -2.29 -10.83
CA ILE A 140 17.73 -2.39 -9.42
C ILE A 140 18.50 -1.13 -9.04
N ALA A 141 18.20 -0.58 -7.85
CA ALA A 141 18.95 0.54 -7.29
C ALA A 141 20.41 0.14 -7.09
N LYS A 142 21.35 1.08 -7.33
CA LYS A 142 22.79 0.79 -7.21
C LYS A 142 23.17 0.29 -5.81
N SER A 143 22.54 0.84 -4.77
CA SER A 143 22.68 0.42 -3.38
C SER A 143 22.24 -1.03 -3.13
N SER A 144 21.31 -1.56 -3.92
CA SER A 144 20.79 -2.93 -3.81
C SER A 144 21.49 -3.95 -4.71
N SER A 145 22.48 -3.53 -5.50
CA SER A 145 23.21 -4.41 -6.43
C SER A 145 23.91 -5.61 -5.76
N LYS A 146 24.26 -5.50 -4.47
CA LYS A 146 24.83 -6.60 -3.66
C LYS A 146 23.75 -7.56 -3.11
N ILE A 147 22.49 -7.13 -3.09
CA ILE A 147 21.36 -7.84 -2.47
C ILE A 147 20.52 -8.56 -3.54
N CYS A 148 20.36 -7.97 -4.72
CA CYS A 148 19.56 -8.54 -5.80
C CYS A 148 20.07 -8.11 -7.17
N SER A 149 19.63 -8.81 -8.22
CA SER A 149 19.92 -8.45 -9.62
C SER A 149 18.79 -8.89 -10.53
N VAL A 150 18.64 -8.21 -11.68
CA VAL A 150 17.78 -8.69 -12.76
C VAL A 150 18.45 -9.89 -13.43
N SER A 151 17.68 -10.95 -13.66
CA SER A 151 18.09 -12.15 -14.38
C SER A 151 16.95 -12.53 -15.33
N GLY A 152 17.12 -12.19 -16.61
CA GLY A 152 16.04 -12.28 -17.60
C GLY A 152 14.79 -11.50 -17.16
N SER A 153 13.65 -12.19 -17.13
CA SER A 153 12.35 -11.65 -16.72
C SER A 153 12.08 -11.73 -15.21
N LYS A 154 13.12 -11.94 -14.39
CA LYS A 154 13.00 -12.13 -12.94
C LYS A 154 13.97 -11.21 -12.20
N VAL A 155 13.67 -10.93 -10.93
CA VAL A 155 14.60 -10.32 -9.98
C VAL A 155 15.06 -11.41 -9.02
N LYS A 156 16.35 -11.75 -9.06
CA LYS A 156 16.96 -12.79 -8.22
C LYS A 156 17.50 -12.16 -6.94
N ALA A 157 17.08 -12.70 -5.80
CA ALA A 157 17.69 -12.42 -4.50
C ALA A 157 19.05 -13.11 -4.43
N LYS A 158 20.09 -12.35 -4.07
CA LYS A 158 21.43 -12.88 -3.85
C LYS A 158 21.51 -13.50 -2.45
N LYS A 159 22.69 -14.03 -2.09
CA LYS A 159 22.92 -14.64 -0.78
C LYS A 159 23.00 -13.60 0.36
N LYS A 160 23.21 -12.32 0.04
CA LYS A 160 23.25 -11.23 1.03
C LYS A 160 21.84 -10.82 1.43
N ALA A 161 21.55 -10.86 2.74
CA ALA A 161 20.32 -10.34 3.30
C ALA A 161 20.28 -8.80 3.20
N GLY A 162 19.07 -8.24 3.18
CA GLY A 162 18.84 -6.79 3.16
C GLY A 162 17.71 -6.38 2.23
N THR A 163 17.55 -5.08 2.02
CA THR A 163 16.48 -4.53 1.19
C THR A 163 16.90 -4.41 -0.28
N CYS A 164 16.15 -5.07 -1.16
CA CYS A 164 16.25 -4.91 -2.59
C CYS A 164 15.28 -3.82 -3.06
N SER A 165 15.81 -2.67 -3.43
CA SER A 165 15.06 -1.52 -3.96
C SER A 165 15.16 -1.49 -5.48
N TYR A 166 14.05 -1.17 -6.16
CA TYR A 166 13.96 -1.21 -7.61
C TYR A 166 12.97 -0.17 -8.15
N THR A 167 13.14 0.15 -9.44
CA THR A 167 12.20 0.99 -10.20
C THR A 167 11.67 0.19 -11.38
N VAL A 168 10.36 0.22 -11.56
CA VAL A 168 9.63 -0.27 -12.72
C VAL A 168 9.40 0.92 -13.66
N THR A 169 9.82 0.80 -14.91
CA THR A 169 9.49 1.76 -15.97
C THR A 169 8.65 1.07 -17.04
N VAL A 170 7.50 1.64 -17.37
CA VAL A 170 6.66 1.15 -18.47
C VAL A 170 6.92 1.97 -19.72
N LYS A 171 7.07 1.28 -20.86
CA LYS A 171 7.17 1.87 -22.19
C LYS A 171 5.98 1.43 -23.04
N ASN A 172 5.46 2.33 -23.86
CA ASN A 172 4.40 2.02 -24.83
C ASN A 172 4.96 1.27 -26.06
N LYS A 173 4.08 0.91 -27.01
CA LYS A 173 4.46 0.23 -28.27
C LYS A 173 5.53 0.99 -29.07
N LYS A 174 5.56 2.33 -28.98
CA LYS A 174 6.53 3.22 -29.64
C LYS A 174 7.83 3.36 -28.83
N GLY A 175 8.02 2.60 -27.75
CA GLY A 175 9.20 2.66 -26.89
C GLY A 175 9.28 3.89 -25.97
N LYS A 176 8.27 4.77 -25.97
CA LYS A 176 8.23 5.97 -25.11
C LYS A 176 7.79 5.61 -23.70
N LYS A 177 8.39 6.26 -22.70
CA LYS A 177 8.03 6.07 -21.28
C LYS A 177 6.60 6.53 -21.03
N VAL A 178 5.87 5.74 -20.24
CA VAL A 178 4.57 6.11 -19.69
C VAL A 178 4.82 6.56 -18.26
N ALA A 179 4.96 7.88 -18.05
CA ALA A 179 5.40 8.46 -16.78
C ALA A 179 4.49 8.03 -15.60
N ALA A 180 3.18 8.07 -15.79
CA ALA A 180 2.19 7.67 -14.78
C ALA A 180 2.33 6.21 -14.29
N LYS A 181 2.97 5.34 -15.09
CA LYS A 181 3.19 3.92 -14.77
C LYS A 181 4.63 3.62 -14.35
N THR A 182 5.47 4.64 -14.18
CA THR A 182 6.81 4.47 -13.60
C THR A 182 6.68 4.48 -12.09
N LYS A 183 7.03 3.36 -11.46
CA LYS A 183 6.76 3.09 -10.04
C LYS A 183 8.00 2.52 -9.38
N SER A 184 8.10 2.65 -8.06
CA SER A 184 9.27 2.24 -7.29
C SER A 184 8.82 1.35 -6.16
N GLY A 185 9.58 0.29 -5.91
CA GLY A 185 9.23 -0.70 -4.91
C GLY A 185 10.46 -1.26 -4.21
N SER A 186 10.20 -2.07 -3.19
CA SER A 186 11.26 -2.78 -2.49
C SER A 186 10.74 -4.08 -1.90
N PHE A 187 11.60 -5.09 -1.79
CA PHE A 187 11.34 -6.28 -0.99
C PHE A 187 12.55 -6.62 -0.12
N THR A 188 12.33 -7.38 0.95
CA THR A 188 13.38 -7.83 1.86
C THR A 188 13.92 -9.19 1.41
N VAL A 189 15.23 -9.36 1.46
CA VAL A 189 15.90 -10.65 1.31
C VAL A 189 16.32 -11.14 2.69
N SER A 190 15.89 -12.34 3.07
CA SER A 190 16.21 -13.00 4.34
C SER A 190 16.75 -14.41 4.14
#